data_AF-A0A7V2YX77-F1
#
_entry.id   AF-A0A7V2YX77-F1
#
_cell.length_a   1.000
_cell.length_b   1.000
_cell.length_c   1.000
_cell.angle_alpha   90.00
_cell.angle_beta   90.00
_cell.angle_gamma   90.00
#
_symmetry.space_group_name_H-M   'P 1'
#
loop_
_entity.id
_entity.type
_entity.pdbx_description
1 polymer ?
#
loop_
_entity_poly.entity_id
_entity_poly.type
_entity_poly.pdbx_seq_one_letter_code
_entity_poly.pdbx_strand_id
1 'polypeptide(L)'
;MRGTSVYKTRQMGYRRIGIAPFTSVPAVGFDPLRIAAARYVQDEVQPKSDRVPPLTTRGDDRKAFLAWVARHRPDAVIALSPSSLWWLREAGYRVPEDIGFAAFLHAQPGICAGCGEVRPEECEAAIDLMDSQLRHGWRGVPEVARTLLVEPYWIDGPTLVDRSTFAVSR
;
A
#
# COMPACT_ATOMS: atom_id res chain seq x y z
N MET A 1 -1.25 18.39 3.57
CA MET A 1 -1.16 17.25 2.63
C MET A 1 -1.22 15.96 3.42
N ARG A 2 -2.23 15.11 3.18
CA ARG A 2 -2.23 13.75 3.74
C ARG A 2 -1.12 12.99 3.00
N GLY A 3 0.00 12.73 3.66
CA GLY A 3 1.18 12.10 3.05
C GLY A 3 0.88 10.67 2.60
N THR A 4 1.59 10.19 1.56
CA THR A 4 1.47 8.79 1.11
C THR A 4 1.83 7.82 2.25
N SER A 5 1.39 6.57 2.13
CA SER A 5 1.68 5.51 3.10
C SER A 5 3.16 5.44 3.47
N VAL A 6 4.06 5.64 2.50
CA VAL A 6 5.50 5.63 2.71
C VAL A 6 5.98 6.81 3.57
N TYR A 7 5.45 8.03 3.35
CA TYR A 7 5.80 9.19 4.20
C TYR A 7 5.38 8.96 5.65
N LYS A 8 4.16 8.45 5.86
CA LYS A 8 3.66 8.17 7.22
C LYS A 8 4.50 7.09 7.91
N THR A 9 4.83 6.00 7.21
CA THR A 9 5.74 4.96 7.72
C THR A 9 7.12 5.54 8.06
N ARG A 10 7.67 6.45 7.26
CA ARG A 10 8.95 7.10 7.56
C ARG A 10 8.89 8.02 8.78
N GLN A 11 7.79 8.77 8.95
CA GLN A 11 7.56 9.63 10.12
C GLN A 11 7.50 8.83 11.42
N MET A 12 7.01 7.58 11.37
CA MET A 12 7.03 6.64 12.49
C MET A 12 8.42 6.04 12.77
N GLY A 13 9.49 6.53 12.14
CA GLY A 13 10.87 6.15 12.45
C GLY A 13 11.43 4.96 11.67
N TYR A 14 10.70 4.38 10.73
CA TYR A 14 11.19 3.32 9.85
C TYR A 14 12.05 3.90 8.71
N ARG A 15 13.13 3.21 8.36
CA ARG A 15 14.16 3.70 7.42
C ARG A 15 14.22 2.90 6.13
N ARG A 16 14.30 1.57 6.23
CA ARG A 16 14.42 0.62 5.10
C ARG A 16 13.04 0.07 4.71
N ILE A 17 12.23 0.93 4.10
CA ILE A 17 10.83 0.62 3.80
C ILE A 17 10.76 -0.12 2.45
N GLY A 18 10.42 -1.40 2.52
CA GLY A 18 10.13 -2.23 1.36
C GLY A 18 8.72 -2.02 0.86
N ILE A 19 8.56 -1.86 -0.45
CA ILE A 19 7.24 -1.75 -1.08
C ILE A 19 6.97 -2.99 -1.92
N ALA A 20 5.89 -3.70 -1.59
CA ALA A 20 5.43 -4.89 -2.30
C ALA A 20 4.13 -4.57 -3.04
N PRO A 21 4.19 -3.90 -4.21
CA PRO A 21 3.01 -3.74 -5.03
C PRO A 21 2.54 -5.12 -5.52
N PHE A 22 3.40 -6.05 -5.91
CA PHE A 22 2.97 -7.22 -6.69
C PHE A 22 2.38 -6.84 -8.06
N THR A 23 2.12 -7.85 -8.87
CA THR A 23 1.31 -7.80 -10.09
C THR A 23 0.00 -8.57 -9.88
N SER A 24 -1.07 -8.09 -10.50
CA SER A 24 -2.41 -8.65 -10.38
C SER A 24 -2.55 -9.90 -11.24
N VAL A 25 -3.49 -10.77 -10.86
CA VAL A 25 -3.81 -12.00 -11.59
C VAL A 25 -5.34 -12.08 -11.77
N PRO A 26 -5.86 -11.90 -13.00
CA PRO A 26 -5.14 -11.51 -14.22
C PRO A 26 -4.55 -10.09 -14.12
N ALA A 27 -3.60 -9.78 -14.99
CA ALA A 27 -2.96 -8.45 -15.02
C ALA A 27 -3.99 -7.37 -15.34
N VAL A 28 -3.92 -6.26 -14.61
CA VAL A 28 -4.79 -5.09 -14.81
C VAL A 28 -3.96 -3.88 -15.23
N GLY A 29 -4.55 -2.95 -15.99
CA GLY A 29 -3.85 -1.77 -16.53
C GLY A 29 -3.23 -0.85 -15.48
N PHE A 30 -3.60 -0.98 -14.20
CA PHE A 30 -3.06 -0.20 -13.09
C PHE A 30 -1.75 -0.76 -12.50
N ASP A 31 -1.35 -1.99 -12.81
CA ASP A 31 -0.10 -2.57 -12.27
C ASP A 31 1.15 -1.74 -12.62
N PRO A 32 1.38 -1.33 -13.89
CA PRO A 32 2.55 -0.52 -14.23
C PRO A 32 2.58 0.82 -13.49
N LEU A 33 1.42 1.49 -13.34
CA LEU A 33 1.31 2.77 -12.63
C LEU A 33 1.69 2.63 -11.17
N ARG A 34 1.21 1.57 -10.52
CA ARG A 34 1.48 1.29 -9.10
C ARG A 34 2.95 0.94 -8.85
N ILE A 35 3.55 0.17 -9.74
CA ILE A 35 4.98 -0.18 -9.69
C ILE A 35 5.85 1.06 -9.93
N ALA A 36 5.47 1.92 -10.88
CA ALA A 36 6.18 3.17 -11.14
C ALA A 36 6.09 4.12 -9.94
N ALA A 37 4.90 4.28 -9.34
CA ALA A 37 4.70 5.08 -8.14
C ALA A 37 5.53 4.56 -6.95
N ALA A 38 5.59 3.23 -6.76
CA ALA A 38 6.43 2.63 -5.71
C ALA A 38 7.91 3.01 -5.89
N ARG A 39 8.45 2.93 -7.10
CA ARG A 39 9.84 3.32 -7.39
C ARG A 39 10.07 4.82 -7.14
N TYR A 40 9.19 5.65 -7.70
CA TYR A 40 9.28 7.12 -7.55
C TYR A 40 9.28 7.54 -6.08
N VAL A 41 8.32 7.05 -5.30
CA VAL A 41 8.22 7.42 -3.88
C VAL A 41 9.43 6.93 -3.09
N GLN A 42 9.96 5.73 -3.37
CA GLN A 42 11.20 5.28 -2.71
C GLN A 42 12.40 6.16 -3.04
N ASP A 43 12.51 6.61 -4.30
CA ASP A 43 13.60 7.49 -4.72
C ASP A 43 13.52 8.86 -4.04
N GLU A 44 12.31 9.39 -3.88
CA GLU A 44 12.04 10.68 -3.21
C GLU A 44 12.25 10.61 -1.69
N VAL A 45 11.77 9.55 -1.03
CA VAL A 45 11.74 9.50 0.44
C VAL A 45 12.90 8.75 1.06
N GLN A 46 13.58 7.84 0.36
CA GLN A 46 14.65 7.03 0.94
C GLN A 46 16.02 7.37 0.35
N PRO A 47 17.07 7.54 1.18
CA PRO A 47 18.43 7.63 0.66
C PRO A 47 18.81 6.33 -0.04
N LYS A 48 19.71 6.39 -1.04
CA LYS A 48 20.08 5.23 -1.87
C LYS A 48 20.49 3.99 -1.06
N SER A 49 21.11 4.17 0.11
CA SER A 49 21.53 3.06 1.00
C SER A 49 20.36 2.28 1.61
N ASP A 50 19.20 2.92 1.79
CA ASP A 50 18.05 2.35 2.49
C ASP A 50 17.00 1.79 1.53
N ARG A 51 17.10 2.13 0.24
CA ARG A 51 16.15 1.70 -0.80
C ARG A 51 16.11 0.18 -0.93
N VAL A 52 14.90 -0.36 -0.83
CA VAL A 52 14.61 -1.78 -1.07
C VAL A 52 13.89 -1.91 -2.42
N PRO A 53 14.42 -2.64 -3.42
CA PRO A 53 13.76 -2.74 -4.73
C PRO A 53 12.30 -3.23 -4.61
N PRO A 54 11.31 -2.62 -5.30
CA PRO A 54 9.93 -3.05 -5.19
C PRO A 54 9.72 -4.51 -5.62
N LEU A 55 8.89 -5.25 -4.89
CA LEU A 55 8.50 -6.60 -5.28
C LEU A 55 7.42 -6.56 -6.38
N THR A 56 7.76 -7.10 -7.55
CA THR A 56 6.90 -7.04 -8.76
C THR A 56 6.39 -8.42 -9.21
N THR A 57 6.52 -9.43 -8.34
CA THR A 57 5.99 -10.78 -8.58
C THR A 57 4.48 -10.81 -8.42
N ARG A 58 3.83 -11.94 -8.72
CA ARG A 58 2.38 -12.07 -8.60
C ARG A 58 1.91 -11.92 -7.15
N GLY A 59 0.71 -11.37 -6.98
CA GLY A 59 0.09 -11.13 -5.67
C GLY A 59 -0.26 -12.39 -4.87
N ASP A 60 -0.15 -13.58 -5.47
CA ASP A 60 -0.36 -14.88 -4.83
C ASP A 60 0.97 -15.62 -4.52
N ASP A 61 2.13 -15.05 -4.90
CA ASP A 61 3.43 -15.70 -4.74
C ASP A 61 4.06 -15.41 -3.36
N ARG A 62 3.51 -16.09 -2.35
CA ARG A 62 4.03 -16.06 -0.97
C ARG A 62 5.53 -16.38 -0.90
N LYS A 63 6.01 -17.34 -1.70
CA LYS A 63 7.40 -17.79 -1.65
C LYS A 63 8.34 -16.68 -2.12
N ALA A 64 8.02 -16.02 -3.23
CA ALA A 64 8.81 -14.90 -3.72
C ALA A 64 8.78 -13.71 -2.75
N PHE A 65 7.63 -13.44 -2.12
CA PHE A 65 7.53 -12.40 -1.09
C PHE A 65 8.49 -12.66 0.07
N LEU A 66 8.44 -13.85 0.67
CA LEU A 66 9.31 -14.18 1.81
C LEU A 66 10.78 -14.22 1.43
N ALA A 67 11.12 -14.73 0.24
CA ALA A 67 12.49 -14.70 -0.27
C ALA A 67 13.00 -13.25 -0.44
N TRP A 68 12.15 -12.34 -0.91
CA TRP A 68 12.47 -10.92 -1.04
C TRP A 68 12.65 -10.25 0.33
N VAL A 69 11.78 -10.53 1.31
CA VAL A 69 11.94 -10.03 2.69
C VAL A 69 13.26 -10.50 3.29
N ALA A 70 13.58 -11.80 3.18
CA ALA A 70 14.81 -12.36 3.72
C ALA A 70 16.07 -11.79 3.05
N ARG A 71 16.02 -11.57 1.72
CA ARG A 71 17.14 -11.03 0.94
C ARG A 71 17.43 -9.57 1.27
N HIS A 72 16.39 -8.74 1.33
CA HIS A 72 16.56 -7.28 1.41
C HIS A 72 16.46 -6.72 2.82
N ARG A 73 15.91 -7.50 3.76
CA ARG A 73 15.75 -7.17 5.18
C ARG A 73 15.16 -5.77 5.40
N PRO A 74 13.98 -5.47 4.85
CA PRO A 74 13.28 -4.23 5.17
C PRO A 74 12.94 -4.16 6.66
N ASP A 75 12.94 -2.96 7.24
CA ASP A 75 12.48 -2.73 8.62
C ASP A 75 10.96 -2.45 8.69
N ALA A 76 10.34 -2.11 7.55
CA ALA A 76 8.91 -2.10 7.34
C ALA A 76 8.54 -2.53 5.91
N VAL A 77 7.37 -3.16 5.77
CA VAL A 77 6.79 -3.53 4.48
C VAL A 77 5.47 -2.81 4.29
N ILE A 78 5.30 -2.20 3.11
CA ILE A 78 4.01 -1.72 2.62
C ILE A 78 3.60 -2.63 1.47
N ALA A 79 2.57 -3.46 1.68
CA ALA A 79 2.12 -4.46 0.71
C ALA A 79 0.74 -4.12 0.14
N LEU A 80 0.39 -4.69 -1.02
CA LEU A 80 -0.88 -4.38 -1.68
C LEU A 80 -2.11 -4.62 -0.80
N SER A 81 -2.15 -5.75 -0.09
CA SER A 81 -3.27 -6.15 0.75
C SER A 81 -2.81 -6.73 2.09
N PRO A 82 -3.71 -6.93 3.08
CA PRO A 82 -3.35 -7.52 4.37
C PRO A 82 -2.86 -8.98 4.28
N SER A 83 -3.02 -9.68 3.15
CA SER A 83 -2.60 -11.08 3.02
C SER A 83 -1.12 -11.28 3.33
N SER A 84 -0.26 -10.33 2.94
CA SER A 84 1.18 -10.39 3.19
C SER A 84 1.56 -10.28 4.68
N LEU A 85 0.69 -9.71 5.52
CA LEU A 85 0.87 -9.72 6.98
C LEU A 85 0.87 -11.13 7.52
N TRP A 86 -0.09 -11.95 7.07
CA TRP A 86 -0.22 -13.33 7.53
C TRP A 86 0.96 -14.17 7.07
N TRP A 87 1.46 -13.93 5.86
CA TRP A 87 2.68 -14.59 5.38
C TRP A 87 3.91 -14.27 6.23
N LEU A 88 4.08 -13.01 6.67
CA LEU A 88 5.15 -12.63 7.60
C LEU A 88 5.02 -13.38 8.93
N ARG A 89 3.83 -13.34 9.53
CA ARG A 89 3.55 -13.99 10.83
C ARG A 89 3.78 -15.50 10.77
N GLU A 90 3.23 -16.17 9.76
CA GLU A 90 3.41 -17.60 9.55
C GLU A 90 4.86 -17.99 9.25
N ALA A 91 5.67 -17.07 8.72
CA ALA A 91 7.11 -17.27 8.53
C ALA A 91 7.93 -16.97 9.81
N GLY A 92 7.28 -16.63 10.93
CA GLY A 92 7.91 -16.41 12.23
C GLY A 92 8.37 -14.99 12.51
N TYR A 93 8.06 -14.01 11.62
CA TYR A 93 8.35 -12.60 11.91
C TYR A 93 7.37 -12.05 12.95
N ARG A 94 7.88 -11.37 13.98
CA ARG A 94 7.05 -10.59 14.90
C ARG A 94 6.74 -9.23 14.26
N VAL A 95 5.46 -8.91 14.20
CA VAL A 95 4.94 -7.67 13.62
C VAL A 95 4.17 -6.94 14.73
N PRO A 96 4.64 -5.77 15.20
CA PRO A 96 5.57 -4.85 14.52
C PRO A 96 7.05 -4.95 14.94
N GLU A 97 7.46 -5.84 15.85
CA GLU A 97 8.76 -5.77 16.54
C GLU A 97 9.96 -6.02 15.63
N ASP A 98 9.93 -7.08 14.83
CA ASP A 98 11.00 -7.40 13.89
C ASP A 98 10.85 -6.57 12.61
N ILE A 99 9.61 -6.38 12.16
CA ILE A 99 9.27 -5.71 10.91
C ILE A 99 7.91 -5.01 11.01
N GLY A 100 7.87 -3.72 10.67
CA GLY A 100 6.61 -2.97 10.55
C GLY A 100 5.82 -3.42 9.32
N PHE A 101 4.50 -3.30 9.37
CA PHE A 101 3.64 -3.64 8.23
C PHE A 101 2.50 -2.64 8.05
N ALA A 102 2.28 -2.24 6.80
CA ALA A 102 1.07 -1.53 6.38
C ALA A 102 0.50 -2.09 5.06
N ALA A 103 -0.82 -2.01 4.90
CA ALA A 103 -1.50 -2.37 3.67
C ALA A 103 -1.81 -1.13 2.81
N PHE A 104 -1.61 -1.22 1.49
CA PHE A 104 -2.00 -0.19 0.53
C PHE A 104 -3.50 -0.14 0.30
N LEU A 105 -4.17 -1.29 0.38
CA LEU A 105 -5.61 -1.44 0.19
C LEU A 105 -6.15 -2.33 1.29
N HIS A 106 -7.43 -2.16 1.60
CA HIS A 106 -8.18 -3.02 2.50
C HIS A 106 -7.57 -3.12 3.91
N ALA A 107 -6.88 -2.08 4.39
CA ALA A 107 -6.47 -2.03 5.78
C ALA A 107 -7.71 -2.08 6.68
N GLN A 108 -7.65 -2.89 7.73
CA GLN A 108 -8.78 -3.13 8.63
C GLN A 108 -8.44 -2.61 10.04
N PRO A 109 -9.30 -1.78 10.65
CA PRO A 109 -9.13 -1.31 12.03
C PRO A 109 -8.87 -2.47 12.99
N GLY A 110 -7.87 -2.32 13.86
CA GLY A 110 -7.50 -3.34 14.85
C GLY A 110 -6.71 -4.53 14.29
N ILE A 111 -6.62 -4.71 12.97
CA ILE A 111 -5.85 -5.81 12.35
C ILE A 111 -4.50 -5.33 11.85
N CYS A 112 -4.48 -4.27 11.04
CA CYS A 112 -3.25 -3.72 10.47
C CYS A 112 -3.38 -2.23 10.16
N ALA A 113 -2.25 -1.53 10.20
CA ALA A 113 -2.16 -0.15 9.72
C ALA A 113 -2.21 -0.11 8.18
N GLY A 114 -2.61 1.01 7.61
CA GLY A 114 -2.59 1.21 6.15
C GLY A 114 -3.72 2.08 5.63
N CYS A 115 -4.01 1.98 4.34
CA CYS A 115 -5.14 2.70 3.73
C CYS A 115 -6.42 1.86 3.85
N GLY A 116 -7.41 2.43 4.53
CA GLY A 116 -8.74 1.84 4.67
C GLY A 116 -9.56 1.92 3.40
N GLU A 117 -10.66 1.16 3.38
CA GLU A 117 -11.67 1.28 2.34
C GLU A 117 -12.60 2.46 2.61
N VAL A 118 -13.04 3.10 1.52
CA VAL A 118 -14.03 4.20 1.49
C VAL A 118 -15.20 3.78 0.58
N ARG A 119 -15.67 2.53 0.76
CA ARG A 119 -16.69 1.89 -0.09
C ARG A 119 -17.96 2.72 -0.24
N PRO A 120 -18.54 3.31 0.83
CA PRO A 120 -19.70 4.18 0.70
C PRO A 120 -19.44 5.39 -0.22
N GLU A 121 -18.30 6.06 -0.04
CA GLU A 121 -17.91 7.24 -0.82
C GLU A 121 -17.57 6.88 -2.29
N GLU A 122 -16.99 5.71 -2.52
CA GLU A 122 -16.78 5.15 -3.87
C GLU A 122 -18.12 4.90 -4.58
N CYS A 123 -19.11 4.34 -3.87
CA CYS A 123 -20.45 4.12 -4.41
C CYS A 123 -21.17 5.44 -4.72
N GLU A 124 -21.06 6.43 -3.84
CA GLU A 124 -21.61 7.78 -4.05
C GLU A 124 -21.01 8.42 -5.31
N ALA A 125 -19.68 8.43 -5.43
CA ALA A 125 -18.98 8.96 -6.60
C ALA A 125 -19.34 8.22 -7.90
N ALA A 126 -19.55 6.91 -7.83
CA ALA A 126 -19.99 6.12 -8.99
C ALA A 126 -21.42 6.49 -9.41
N ILE A 127 -22.33 6.68 -8.46
CA ILE A 127 -23.71 7.12 -8.73
C ILE A 127 -23.72 8.51 -9.34
N ASP A 128 -22.95 9.45 -8.80
CA ASP A 128 -22.82 10.81 -9.33
C ASP A 128 -22.27 10.82 -10.76
N LEU A 129 -21.29 9.97 -11.04
CA LEU A 129 -20.77 9.81 -12.40
C LEU A 129 -21.87 9.32 -13.34
N MET A 130 -22.62 8.29 -12.96
CA MET A 130 -23.71 7.76 -13.78
C MET A 130 -24.84 8.78 -14.00
N ASP A 131 -25.28 9.49 -12.95
CA ASP A 131 -26.29 10.55 -13.06
C ASP A 131 -25.84 11.63 -14.04
N SER A 132 -24.58 12.07 -13.95
CA SER A 132 -24.01 13.01 -14.91
C SER A 132 -24.05 12.47 -16.34
N GLN A 133 -23.66 11.20 -16.58
CA GLN A 133 -23.72 10.60 -17.91
C GLN A 133 -25.14 10.55 -18.47
N LEU A 134 -26.13 10.19 -17.63
CA LEU A 134 -27.55 10.13 -18.00
C LEU A 134 -28.10 11.52 -18.39
N ARG A 135 -27.80 12.55 -17.59
CA ARG A 135 -28.25 13.93 -17.87
C ARG A 135 -27.66 14.50 -19.16
N HIS A 136 -26.45 14.09 -19.53
CA HIS A 136 -25.82 14.46 -20.80
C HIS A 136 -26.29 13.59 -21.99
N GLY A 137 -27.20 12.63 -21.76
CA GLY A 137 -27.72 11.75 -22.80
C GLY A 137 -26.71 10.72 -23.32
N TRP A 138 -25.60 10.51 -22.62
CA TRP A 138 -24.66 9.44 -22.98
C TRP A 138 -25.25 8.08 -22.65
N ARG A 139 -25.03 7.12 -23.55
CA ARG A 139 -25.54 5.76 -23.44
C ARG A 139 -24.44 4.78 -23.83
N GLY A 140 -24.48 3.59 -23.23
CA GLY A 140 -23.47 2.55 -23.47
C GLY A 140 -22.12 2.90 -22.87
N VAL A 141 -21.07 2.22 -23.34
CA VAL A 141 -19.70 2.43 -22.88
C VAL A 141 -19.15 3.71 -23.51
N PRO A 142 -18.68 4.70 -22.73
CA PRO A 142 -18.08 5.91 -23.29
C PRO A 142 -16.85 5.60 -24.15
N GLU A 143 -16.68 6.30 -25.27
CA GLU A 143 -15.48 6.21 -26.12
C GLU A 143 -14.21 6.54 -25.33
N VAL A 144 -14.30 7.50 -24.41
CA VAL A 144 -13.22 7.87 -23.49
C VAL A 144 -13.59 7.47 -22.08
N ALA A 145 -12.86 6.49 -21.54
CA ALA A 145 -13.01 6.03 -20.17
C ALA A 145 -12.65 7.16 -19.18
N ARG A 146 -13.45 7.29 -18.12
CA ARG A 146 -13.19 8.21 -17.01
C ARG A 146 -12.87 7.43 -15.76
N THR A 147 -11.85 7.88 -15.05
CA THR A 147 -11.47 7.33 -13.75
C THR A 147 -11.61 8.42 -12.71
N LEU A 148 -12.30 8.11 -11.62
CA LEU A 148 -12.40 8.94 -10.44
C LEU A 148 -11.57 8.28 -9.33
N LEU A 149 -10.79 9.08 -8.59
CA LEU A 149 -10.08 8.62 -7.41
C LEU A 149 -10.80 9.18 -6.19
N VAL A 150 -11.43 8.30 -5.42
CA VAL A 150 -11.87 8.62 -4.06
C VAL A 150 -10.71 8.31 -3.14
N GLU A 151 -10.15 9.34 -2.50
CA GLU A 151 -8.95 9.17 -1.68
C GLU A 151 -9.27 8.31 -0.44
N PRO A 152 -8.57 7.18 -0.23
CA PRO A 152 -8.71 6.44 1.00
C PRO A 152 -8.11 7.25 2.16
N TYR A 153 -8.55 6.97 3.38
CA TYR A 153 -7.94 7.51 4.58
C TYR A 153 -7.02 6.49 5.23
N TRP A 154 -6.02 7.00 5.94
CA TRP A 154 -5.13 6.16 6.73
C TRP A 154 -5.83 5.65 7.99
N ILE A 155 -5.64 4.37 8.27
CA ILE A 155 -6.06 3.67 9.49
C ILE A 155 -4.79 3.28 10.26
N ASP A 156 -4.69 3.74 11.51
CA ASP A 156 -3.65 3.27 12.42
C ASP A 156 -3.97 1.84 12.89
N GLY A 157 -2.93 1.07 13.21
CA GLY A 157 -3.11 -0.32 13.60
C GLY A 157 -1.90 -0.90 14.31
N PRO A 158 -2.06 -2.08 14.94
CA PRO A 158 -1.02 -2.66 15.81
C PRO A 158 0.24 -3.08 15.04
N THR A 159 0.18 -3.14 13.71
CA THR A 159 1.28 -3.62 12.87
C THR A 159 2.29 -2.54 12.49
N LEU A 160 2.03 -1.28 12.82
CA LEU A 160 2.95 -0.17 12.57
C LEU A 160 2.89 0.81 13.73
N VAL A 161 3.82 0.66 14.67
CA VAL A 161 3.96 1.52 15.86
C VAL A 161 4.98 2.62 15.64
N ASP A 162 4.82 3.74 16.35
CA ASP A 162 5.76 4.85 16.32
C ASP A 162 7.09 4.46 17.00
N ARG A 163 8.15 4.37 16.18
CA ARG A 163 9.53 4.13 16.62
C ARG A 163 10.34 5.42 16.79
N SER A 164 9.80 6.58 16.39
CA SER A 164 10.51 7.85 16.45
C SER A 164 10.82 8.27 17.89
N THR A 165 9.91 7.99 18.82
CA THR A 165 10.05 8.33 20.25
C THR A 165 11.15 7.54 20.96
N PHE A 166 11.50 6.34 20.46
CA PHE A 166 12.58 5.52 21.04
C PHE A 166 13.99 6.00 20.67
N ALA A 167 14.12 6.94 19.72
CA ALA A 167 15.40 7.48 19.28
C ALA A 167 15.88 8.68 20.12
N VAL A 168 15.02 9.27 20.96
CA VAL A 168 15.33 10.50 21.74
C VAL A 168 15.95 10.18 23.12
N SER A 169 15.97 8.91 23.52
CA SER A 169 16.46 8.47 24.84
C SER A 169 17.86 7.82 24.84
N ARG A 170 18.71 8.14 23.86
CA ARG A 170 20.13 7.74 23.83
C ARG A 170 21.06 8.91 23.55
#